data_AF-A0A7X7HBB0-F1
#
_entry.id   AF-A0A7X7HBB0-F1
#
_cell.length_a   1.000
_cell.length_b   1.000
_cell.length_c   1.000
_cell.angle_alpha   90.00
_cell.angle_beta   90.00
_cell.angle_gamma   90.00
#
_symmetry.space_group_name_H-M   'P 1'
#
loop_
_entity.id
_entity.type
_entity.pdbx_description
1 polymer ?
#
loop_
_entity_poly.entity_id
_entity_poly.type
_entity_poly.pdbx_seq_one_letter_code
_entity_poly.pdbx_strand_id
1 'polypeptide(L)'
;MKMTNYTKQERTLILFMRIIGVAFLIAAAVFTSSPDYILTYITDIGSVFFGWKSPRGALGAEKFWLVPAVALQISMAYSAFMVQKDPALHIEHSRHIIMSKFICAAGFTALLFAESMQFFYLLGTVVEGLIFVITLLIYRSAMRSRNRWHD
;
A
#
# COMPACT_ATOMS: atom_id res chain seq x y z
N MET A 1 -8.97 -30.86 -0.60
CA MET A 1 -8.29 -29.64 -0.11
C MET A 1 -7.17 -30.10 0.82
N LYS A 2 -5.90 -30.10 0.36
CA LYS A 2 -4.78 -30.56 1.19
C LYS A 2 -4.65 -29.58 2.35
N MET A 3 -4.78 -30.05 3.59
CA MET A 3 -4.45 -29.23 4.76
C MET A 3 -2.93 -29.07 4.82
N THR A 4 -2.41 -28.10 4.09
CA THR A 4 -1.03 -27.63 4.24
C THR A 4 -0.92 -27.05 5.65
N ASN A 5 -0.13 -27.70 6.50
CA ASN A 5 0.20 -27.17 7.81
C ASN A 5 1.05 -25.91 7.62
N TYR A 6 0.41 -24.75 7.54
CA TYR A 6 1.10 -23.46 7.44
C TYR A 6 1.88 -23.18 8.73
N THR A 7 3.13 -22.74 8.54
CA THR A 7 3.97 -22.22 9.63
C THR A 7 3.33 -20.97 10.26
N LYS A 8 3.73 -20.62 11.49
CA LYS A 8 3.22 -19.41 12.16
C LYS A 8 3.44 -18.15 11.31
N GLN A 9 4.58 -18.07 10.63
CA GLN A 9 4.98 -16.97 9.76
C GLN A 9 4.10 -16.90 8.50
N GLU A 10 3.78 -18.04 7.89
CA GLU A 10 2.84 -18.09 6.75
C GLU A 10 1.43 -17.69 7.17
N ARG A 11 0.96 -18.09 8.36
CA ARG A 11 -0.34 -17.64 8.90
C ARG A 11 -0.38 -16.13 9.12
N THR A 12 0.71 -15.55 9.63
CA THR A 12 0.85 -14.09 9.75
C THR A 12 0.83 -13.41 8.38
N LEU A 13 1.52 -13.98 7.38
CA LEU A 13 1.48 -13.48 6.00
C LEU A 13 0.06 -13.53 5.42
N ILE A 14 -0.66 -14.64 5.58
CA ILE A 14 -2.05 -14.79 5.11
C ILE A 14 -2.94 -13.72 5.74
N LEU A 15 -2.89 -13.57 7.06
CA LEU A 15 -3.71 -12.58 7.76
C LEU A 15 -3.39 -11.16 7.31
N PHE A 16 -2.11 -10.82 7.22
CA PHE A 16 -1.67 -9.51 6.76
C PHE A 16 -2.11 -9.24 5.31
N MET A 17 -1.94 -10.20 4.40
CA MET A 17 -2.35 -10.08 3.00
C MET A 17 -3.87 -9.94 2.85
N ARG A 18 -4.65 -10.60 3.72
CA ARG A 18 -6.11 -10.40 3.77
C ARG A 18 -6.45 -8.96 4.14
N ILE A 19 -5.87 -8.46 5.22
CA ILE A 19 -6.14 -7.11 5.75
C ILE A 19 -5.74 -6.06 4.72
N ILE A 20 -4.52 -6.14 4.18
CA ILE A 20 -4.01 -5.15 3.23
C ILE A 20 -4.76 -5.21 1.89
N GLY A 21 -5.16 -6.41 1.44
CA GLY A 21 -5.96 -6.57 0.23
C GLY A 21 -7.32 -5.88 0.34
N VAL A 22 -8.00 -6.02 1.49
CA VAL A 22 -9.24 -5.30 1.78
C VAL A 22 -8.98 -3.79 1.88
N ALA A 23 -7.91 -3.37 2.54
CA ALA A 23 -7.54 -1.95 2.65
C ALA A 23 -7.30 -1.31 1.27
N PHE A 24 -6.67 -2.02 0.33
CA PHE A 24 -6.50 -1.53 -1.04
C PHE A 24 -7.83 -1.37 -1.78
N LEU A 25 -8.78 -2.30 -1.61
CA LEU A 25 -10.12 -2.14 -2.20
C LEU A 25 -10.88 -0.96 -1.60
N ILE A 26 -10.79 -0.78 -0.28
CA ILE A 26 -11.40 0.38 0.40
C ILE A 26 -10.78 1.67 -0.14
N ALA A 27 -9.45 1.74 -0.23
CA ALA A 27 -8.75 2.91 -0.78
C ALA A 27 -9.18 3.18 -2.24
N ALA A 28 -9.26 2.16 -3.08
CA ALA A 28 -9.75 2.28 -4.46
C ALA A 28 -11.17 2.85 -4.51
N ALA A 29 -12.09 2.33 -3.70
CA ALA A 29 -13.48 2.77 -3.66
C ALA A 29 -13.60 4.23 -3.18
N VAL A 30 -12.90 4.56 -2.10
CA VAL A 30 -12.91 5.89 -1.47
C VAL A 30 -12.32 6.93 -2.44
N PHE A 31 -11.15 6.69 -3.02
CA PHE A 31 -10.56 7.62 -3.99
C PHE A 31 -11.41 7.77 -5.25
N THR A 32 -12.08 6.72 -5.72
CA THR A 32 -12.97 6.80 -6.89
C THR A 32 -14.18 7.68 -6.62
N SER A 33 -14.76 7.62 -5.41
CA SER A 33 -16.00 8.33 -5.11
C SER A 33 -15.81 9.82 -4.89
N SER A 34 -14.73 10.25 -4.24
CA SER A 34 -14.58 11.65 -3.79
C SER A 34 -13.12 12.10 -3.64
N PRO A 35 -12.30 12.07 -4.72
CA PRO A 35 -10.86 12.30 -4.63
C PRO A 35 -10.50 13.69 -4.09
N ASP A 36 -11.18 14.73 -4.56
CA ASP A 36 -10.90 16.11 -4.16
C ASP A 36 -11.22 16.36 -2.68
N TYR A 37 -12.34 15.78 -2.21
CA TYR A 37 -12.72 15.84 -0.80
C TYR A 37 -11.69 15.15 0.09
N ILE A 38 -11.20 13.97 -0.32
CA ILE A 38 -10.21 13.22 0.44
C ILE A 38 -8.88 13.97 0.54
N LEU A 39 -8.40 14.53 -0.58
CA LEU A 39 -7.15 15.29 -0.59
C LEU A 39 -7.26 16.57 0.24
N THR A 40 -8.40 17.24 0.19
CA THR A 40 -8.69 18.41 1.04
C THR A 40 -8.71 17.99 2.52
N TYR A 41 -9.44 16.92 2.85
CA TYR A 41 -9.56 16.42 4.22
C TYR A 41 -8.20 15.99 4.81
N ILE A 42 -7.36 15.31 4.02
CA ILE A 42 -5.99 14.98 4.42
C ILE A 42 -5.17 16.25 4.69
N THR A 43 -5.29 17.26 3.82
CA THR A 43 -4.60 18.54 3.98
C THR A 43 -5.04 19.26 5.26
N ASP A 44 -6.34 19.23 5.55
CA ASP A 44 -6.93 19.83 6.74
C ASP A 44 -6.43 19.12 8.01
N ILE A 45 -6.36 17.78 8.02
CA ILE A 45 -5.73 17.01 9.11
C ILE A 45 -4.30 17.50 9.36
N GLY A 46 -3.51 17.66 8.30
CA GLY A 46 -2.15 18.19 8.39
C GLY A 46 -2.09 19.56 9.07
N SER A 47 -3.00 20.46 8.70
CA SER A 47 -3.06 21.80 9.27
C SER A 47 -3.51 21.82 10.73
N VAL A 48 -4.55 21.04 11.08
CA VAL A 48 -5.18 21.05 12.40
C VAL A 48 -4.34 20.32 13.45
N PHE A 49 -3.84 19.14 13.11
CA PHE A 49 -3.13 18.29 14.08
C PHE A 49 -1.63 18.58 14.13
N PHE A 50 -1.01 18.96 13.01
CA PHE A 50 0.44 19.12 12.90
C PHE A 50 0.87 20.56 12.65
N GLY A 51 -0.07 21.51 12.53
CA GLY A 51 0.23 22.89 12.18
C GLY A 51 0.85 23.04 10.78
N TRP A 52 0.69 22.03 9.91
CA TRP A 52 1.35 21.98 8.61
C TRP A 52 0.69 22.97 7.65
N LYS A 53 1.42 24.04 7.32
CA LYS A 53 0.97 25.06 6.36
C LYS A 53 1.19 24.55 4.94
N SER A 54 0.28 23.70 4.47
CA SER A 54 0.26 23.29 3.07
C SER A 54 -0.01 24.50 2.18
N PRO A 55 0.74 24.71 1.09
CA PRO A 55 0.36 25.66 0.05
C PRO A 55 -1.06 25.33 -0.42
N ARG A 56 -1.88 26.35 -0.71
CA ARG A 56 -3.19 26.15 -1.35
C ARG A 56 -2.94 25.59 -2.75
N GLY A 57 -2.90 24.28 -2.88
CA GLY A 57 -2.80 23.59 -4.16
C GLY A 57 -4.12 23.75 -4.90
N ALA A 58 -4.06 24.12 -6.18
CA ALA A 58 -5.14 23.80 -7.09
C ALA A 58 -5.14 22.28 -7.22
N LEU A 59 -6.10 21.61 -6.59
CA LEU A 59 -6.37 20.20 -6.89
C LEU A 59 -6.66 20.15 -8.40
N GLY A 60 -5.92 19.30 -9.12
CA GLY A 60 -5.95 19.29 -10.58
C GLY A 60 -7.38 19.14 -11.10
N ALA A 61 -7.80 20.05 -12.00
CA ALA A 61 -9.13 19.98 -12.63
C ALA A 61 -9.34 18.66 -13.39
N GLU A 62 -8.25 18.06 -13.88
CA GLU A 62 -8.24 16.81 -14.64
C GLU A 62 -8.05 15.59 -13.73
N LYS A 63 -9.02 14.67 -13.76
CA LYS A 63 -9.02 13.43 -12.94
C LYS A 63 -8.26 12.26 -13.60
N PHE A 64 -7.42 12.53 -14.59
CA PHE A 64 -6.73 11.50 -15.37
C PHE A 64 -5.87 10.57 -14.51
N TRP A 65 -5.19 11.11 -13.49
CA TRP A 65 -4.35 10.35 -12.55
C TRP A 65 -5.13 9.34 -11.70
N LEU A 66 -6.45 9.51 -11.58
CA LEU A 66 -7.31 8.65 -10.78
C LEU A 66 -7.40 7.23 -11.36
N VAL A 67 -7.49 7.12 -12.69
CA VAL A 67 -7.62 5.82 -13.38
C VAL A 67 -6.44 4.89 -13.07
N PRO A 68 -5.17 5.27 -13.30
CA PRO A 68 -4.04 4.43 -12.96
C PRO A 68 -3.87 4.24 -11.44
N ALA A 69 -4.23 5.23 -10.61
CA ALA A 69 -4.18 5.08 -9.16
C ALA A 69 -5.16 4.00 -8.65
N VAL A 70 -6.41 4.04 -9.11
CA VAL A 70 -7.44 3.04 -8.77
C VAL A 70 -7.08 1.67 -9.32
N ALA A 71 -6.65 1.60 -10.59
CA ALA A 71 -6.20 0.35 -11.21
C ALA A 71 -5.05 -0.29 -10.40
N LEU A 72 -4.07 0.50 -9.97
CA LEU A 72 -2.96 0.02 -9.14
C LEU A 72 -3.46 -0.57 -7.83
N GLN A 73 -4.36 0.11 -7.10
CA GLN A 73 -4.90 -0.40 -5.84
C GLN A 73 -5.65 -1.72 -6.04
N ILE A 74 -6.45 -1.84 -7.10
CA ILE A 74 -7.16 -3.08 -7.44
C ILE A 74 -6.16 -4.21 -7.78
N SER A 75 -5.12 -3.93 -8.57
CA SER A 75 -4.07 -4.91 -8.89
C SER A 75 -3.30 -5.38 -7.65
N MET A 76 -3.06 -4.48 -6.69
CA MET A 76 -2.42 -4.82 -5.41
C MET A 76 -3.36 -5.66 -4.53
N ALA A 77 -4.66 -5.35 -4.50
CA ALA A 77 -5.65 -6.17 -3.82
C ALA A 77 -5.70 -7.59 -4.39
N TYR A 78 -5.73 -7.73 -5.71
CA TYR A 78 -5.65 -9.02 -6.39
C TYR A 78 -4.38 -9.79 -5.98
N SER A 79 -3.21 -9.14 -6.03
CA SER A 79 -1.95 -9.76 -5.65
C SER A 79 -1.98 -10.24 -4.20
N ALA A 80 -2.50 -9.42 -3.28
CA ALA A 80 -2.64 -9.80 -1.87
C ALA A 80 -3.59 -10.99 -1.69
N PHE A 81 -4.68 -11.04 -2.46
CA PHE A 81 -5.63 -12.15 -2.42
C PHE A 81 -5.11 -13.44 -3.04
N MET A 82 -4.21 -13.37 -4.03
CA MET A 82 -3.51 -14.56 -4.51
C MET A 82 -2.57 -15.11 -3.44
N VAL A 83 -1.79 -14.25 -2.78
CA VAL A 83 -0.89 -14.68 -1.69
C VAL A 83 -1.68 -15.27 -0.53
N GLN A 84 -2.80 -14.67 -0.10
CA GLN A 84 -3.55 -15.20 1.05
C GLN A 84 -4.17 -16.59 0.76
N LYS A 85 -4.54 -16.85 -0.50
CA LYS A 85 -5.26 -18.07 -0.89
C LYS A 85 -4.34 -19.28 -0.80
N ASP A 86 -3.14 -19.13 -1.34
CA ASP A 86 -2.08 -20.12 -1.22
C ASP A 86 -0.70 -19.44 -1.25
N PRO A 87 -0.13 -19.13 -0.07
CA PRO A 87 1.20 -18.55 0.00
C PRO A 87 2.26 -19.46 -0.60
N ALA A 88 2.04 -20.77 -0.65
CA ALA A 88 3.01 -21.72 -1.15
C ALA A 88 3.26 -21.58 -2.66
N LEU A 89 2.20 -21.29 -3.38
CA LEU A 89 2.20 -21.17 -4.83
C LEU A 89 2.40 -19.72 -5.29
N HIS A 90 1.94 -18.75 -4.51
CA HIS A 90 1.81 -17.36 -4.96
C HIS A 90 2.67 -16.36 -4.18
N ILE A 91 3.66 -16.80 -3.40
CA ILE A 91 4.49 -15.90 -2.56
C ILE A 91 5.15 -14.76 -3.34
N GLU A 92 5.42 -14.98 -4.62
CA GLU A 92 6.03 -14.03 -5.54
C GLU A 92 5.13 -12.82 -5.87
N HIS A 93 3.81 -12.94 -5.76
CA HIS A 93 2.91 -11.78 -5.82
C HIS A 93 3.16 -10.77 -4.68
N SER A 94 3.74 -11.21 -3.55
CA SER A 94 4.17 -10.29 -2.49
C SER A 94 5.25 -9.33 -2.97
N ARG A 95 6.10 -9.75 -3.93
CA ARG A 95 7.17 -8.90 -4.49
C ARG A 95 6.59 -7.75 -5.30
N HIS A 96 5.47 -7.97 -6.01
CA HIS A 96 4.78 -6.90 -6.73
C HIS A 96 4.29 -5.81 -5.78
N ILE A 97 3.72 -6.20 -4.63
CA ILE A 97 3.30 -5.27 -3.58
C ILE A 97 4.51 -4.52 -3.04
N ILE A 98 5.58 -5.23 -2.66
CA ILE A 98 6.81 -4.61 -2.13
C ILE A 98 7.37 -3.57 -3.12
N MET A 99 7.54 -3.92 -4.39
CA MET A 99 8.10 -3.02 -5.40
C MET A 99 7.18 -1.83 -5.67
N SER A 100 5.87 -2.06 -5.82
CA SER A 100 4.91 -0.97 -6.02
C SER A 100 4.95 0.02 -4.86
N LYS A 101 4.95 -0.47 -3.62
CA LYS A 101 4.92 0.37 -2.42
C LYS A 101 6.21 1.13 -2.20
N PHE A 102 7.34 0.53 -2.52
CA PHE A 102 8.61 1.23 -2.56
C PHE A 102 8.60 2.37 -3.59
N ILE A 103 8.14 2.10 -4.82
CA ILE A 103 8.08 3.10 -5.90
C ILE A 103 7.10 4.23 -5.54
N CYS A 104 5.93 3.90 -4.98
CA CYS A 104 4.98 4.92 -4.51
C CYS A 104 5.57 5.78 -3.39
N ALA A 105 6.21 5.17 -2.39
CA ALA A 105 6.86 5.92 -1.31
C ALA A 105 7.95 6.85 -1.85
N ALA A 106 8.81 6.36 -2.75
CA ALA A 106 9.84 7.15 -3.40
C ALA A 106 9.25 8.28 -4.26
N GLY A 107 8.18 8.00 -5.02
CA GLY A 107 7.49 8.99 -5.84
C GLY A 107 6.84 10.09 -5.01
N PHE A 108 6.14 9.73 -3.94
CA PHE A 108 5.59 10.70 -2.98
C PHE A 108 6.68 11.54 -2.31
N THR A 109 7.80 10.91 -1.95
CA THR A 109 8.95 11.61 -1.37
C THR A 109 9.52 12.61 -2.37
N ALA A 110 9.72 12.18 -3.63
CA ALA A 110 10.25 13.03 -4.68
C ALA A 110 9.34 14.24 -4.93
N LEU A 111 8.02 14.04 -5.04
CA LEU A 111 7.06 15.13 -5.23
C LEU A 111 6.98 16.08 -4.03
N LEU A 112 7.13 15.57 -2.81
CA LEU A 112 7.18 16.40 -1.59
C LEU A 112 8.32 17.43 -1.66
N PHE A 113 9.49 17.02 -2.16
CA PHE A 113 10.68 17.89 -2.26
C PHE A 113 10.77 18.68 -3.56
N ALA A 114 10.25 18.15 -4.68
CA ALA A 114 10.40 18.75 -6.01
C ALA A 114 9.29 19.72 -6.37
N GLU A 115 8.04 19.44 -6.00
CA GLU A 115 6.88 20.24 -6.40
C GLU A 115 6.43 21.17 -5.27
N SER A 116 5.98 20.59 -4.17
CA SER A 116 5.52 21.38 -3.02
C SER A 116 5.46 20.56 -1.75
N MET A 117 5.66 21.24 -0.61
CA MET A 117 5.54 20.67 0.73
C MET A 117 4.07 20.46 1.12
N GLN A 118 3.31 19.75 0.30
CA GLN A 118 1.93 19.40 0.58
C GLN A 118 1.86 18.21 1.55
N PHE A 119 1.01 18.32 2.56
CA PHE A 119 0.91 17.32 3.61
C PHE A 119 0.52 15.94 3.08
N PHE A 120 -0.31 15.85 2.03
CA PHE A 120 -0.70 14.57 1.45
C PHE A 120 0.47 13.83 0.78
N TYR A 121 1.50 14.52 0.28
CA TYR A 121 2.72 13.87 -0.21
C TYR A 121 3.53 13.27 0.93
N LEU A 122 3.61 13.97 2.07
CA LEU A 122 4.25 13.43 3.28
C LEU A 122 3.48 12.22 3.80
N LEU A 123 2.15 12.33 3.92
CA LEU A 123 1.31 11.22 4.37
C LEU A 123 1.44 10.02 3.42
N GLY A 124 1.39 10.24 2.11
CA GLY A 124 1.62 9.21 1.10
C GLY A 124 2.98 8.53 1.26
N THR A 125 4.04 9.31 1.47
CA THR A 125 5.40 8.79 1.75
C THR A 125 5.42 7.86 2.96
N VAL A 126 4.85 8.32 4.08
CA VAL A 126 4.85 7.57 5.34
C VAL A 126 4.01 6.31 5.22
N VAL A 127 2.79 6.41 4.70
CA VAL A 127 1.86 5.27 4.58
C VAL A 127 2.41 4.23 3.63
N GLU A 128 2.83 4.62 2.42
CA GLU A 128 3.37 3.68 1.43
C GLU A 128 4.71 3.08 1.91
N GLY A 129 5.54 3.87 2.59
CA GLY A 129 6.78 3.41 3.21
C GLY A 129 6.55 2.38 4.32
N LEU A 130 5.56 2.60 5.19
CA LEU A 130 5.18 1.64 6.23
C LEU A 130 4.66 0.33 5.63
N ILE A 131 3.78 0.40 4.62
CA ILE A 131 3.29 -0.80 3.93
C ILE A 131 4.46 -1.55 3.30
N PHE A 132 5.38 -0.85 2.63
CA PHE A 132 6.59 -1.45 2.07
C PHE A 132 7.41 -2.20 3.13
N VAL A 133 7.78 -1.53 4.23
CA VAL A 133 8.62 -2.11 5.28
C VAL A 133 7.94 -3.31 5.94
N ILE A 134 6.67 -3.17 6.33
CA ILE A 134 5.93 -4.25 6.99
C ILE A 134 5.79 -5.46 6.06
N THR A 135 5.42 -5.22 4.79
CA THR A 135 5.27 -6.31 3.80
C THR A 135 6.61 -7.01 3.57
N LEU A 136 7.71 -6.27 3.46
CA LEU A 136 9.06 -6.82 3.28
C LEU A 136 9.49 -7.68 4.48
N LEU A 137 9.26 -7.23 5.70
CA LEU A 137 9.61 -7.96 6.91
C LEU A 137 8.82 -9.27 7.03
N ILE A 138 7.51 -9.22 6.79
CA ILE A 138 6.65 -10.41 6.84
C ILE A 138 7.02 -11.38 5.71
N TYR A 139 7.23 -10.88 4.49
CA TYR A 139 7.68 -11.68 3.35
C TYR A 139 8.99 -12.41 3.63
N ARG A 140 10.01 -11.70 4.14
CA ARG A 140 11.30 -12.29 4.49
C ARG A 140 11.17 -13.35 5.59
N SER A 141 10.32 -13.11 6.58
CA SER A 141 10.04 -14.06 7.66
C SER A 141 9.38 -15.35 7.12
N ALA A 142 8.38 -15.22 6.26
CA ALA A 142 7.69 -16.35 5.64
C ALA A 142 8.61 -17.18 4.73
N MET A 143 9.40 -16.53 3.87
CA MET A 143 10.39 -17.19 3.00
C MET A 143 11.45 -17.96 3.80
N ARG A 144 12.02 -17.34 4.84
CA ARG A 144 13.02 -18.01 5.71
C ARG A 144 12.43 -19.20 6.46
N SER A 145 11.20 -19.08 6.95
CA SER A 145 10.51 -20.17 7.63
C SER A 145 10.43 -21.40 6.73
N ARG A 146 10.07 -21.21 5.47
CA ARG A 146 9.85 -22.28 4.50
C ARG A 146 11.13 -22.96 4.02
N ASN A 147 12.18 -22.20 3.75
CA ASN A 147 13.45 -22.78 3.30
C ASN A 147 14.08 -23.70 4.35
N ARG A 148 13.88 -23.44 5.65
CA ARG A 148 14.37 -24.30 6.75
C ARG A 148 13.74 -25.69 6.83
N TRP A 149 12.69 -26.00 6.05
CA TRP A 149 12.05 -27.32 6.00
C TRP A 149 12.38 -28.10 4.72
N HIS A 150 13.16 -27.51 3.82
CA HIS A 150 13.65 -28.16 2.59
C HIS A 150 15.14 -28.54 2.67
N ASP A 151 15.79 -28.21 3.80
CA ASP A 151 17.11 -28.70 4.21
C ASP A 151 16.93 -29.79 5.29
#